data_AF-A0A8K0HY78-F1
#
_entry.id   AF-A0A8K0HY78-F1
#
_cell.length_a   1.000
_cell.length_b   1.000
_cell.length_c   1.000
_cell.angle_alpha   90.00
_cell.angle_beta   90.00
_cell.angle_gamma   90.00
#
_symmetry.space_group_name_H-M   'P 1'
#
loop_
_entity.id
_entity.type
_entity.pdbx_description
1 polymer ?
#
loop_
_entity_poly.entity_id
_entity_poly.type
_entity_poly.pdbx_seq_one_letter_code
_entity_poly.pdbx_strand_id
1 'polypeptide(L)'
;MDSIQIRFAVSLVTSFLIAARALKRKSVDLSGVLAGIPVMVIHMLAGYRFAALLLVFFFTSSKLTRLGEERKRNIDADFKEGGQRNW
;
A
#
# COMPACT_ATOMS: atom_id res chain seq x y z
N MET A 1 17.74 22.65 -6.10
CA MET A 1 16.38 22.09 -5.89
C MET A 1 16.20 21.93 -4.40
N ASP A 2 15.11 22.47 -3.87
CA ASP A 2 14.83 22.37 -2.43
C ASP A 2 14.54 20.92 -2.04
N SER A 3 14.95 20.53 -0.83
CA SER A 3 14.78 19.15 -0.33
C SER A 3 13.32 18.68 -0.37
N ILE A 4 12.38 19.61 -0.23
CA ILE A 4 10.94 19.35 -0.29
C ILE A 4 10.46 18.99 -1.70
N GLN A 5 10.99 19.63 -2.74
CA GLN A 5 10.64 19.35 -4.13
C GLN A 5 11.09 17.93 -4.52
N ILE A 6 12.31 17.56 -4.11
CA ILE A 6 12.84 16.20 -4.34
C ILE A 6 11.98 15.17 -3.61
N ARG A 7 11.65 15.39 -2.34
CA ARG A 7 10.77 14.49 -1.57
C ARG A 7 9.40 14.34 -2.20
N PHE A 8 8.83 15.42 -2.72
CA PHE A 8 7.54 15.38 -3.41
C PHE A 8 7.59 14.59 -4.71
N ALA A 9 8.60 14.81 -5.55
CA ALA A 9 8.77 14.04 -6.79
C ALA A 9 8.97 12.53 -6.50
N VAL A 10 9.83 12.21 -5.54
CA VAL A 10 10.07 10.82 -5.10
C VAL A 10 8.79 10.20 -4.52
N SER A 11 8.01 10.96 -3.76
CA SER A 11 6.77 10.45 -3.16
C SER A 11 5.75 10.10 -4.23
N LEU A 12 5.53 10.93 -5.25
CA LEU A 12 4.61 10.65 -6.33
C LEU A 12 5.00 9.36 -7.08
N VAL A 13 6.26 9.26 -7.51
CA VAL A 13 6.75 8.06 -8.22
C VAL A 13 6.59 6.82 -7.36
N THR A 14 7.00 6.89 -6.09
CA THR A 14 6.92 5.76 -5.16
C THR A 14 5.46 5.34 -4.91
N SER A 15 4.56 6.30 -4.69
CA SER A 15 3.13 6.06 -4.49
C SER A 15 2.48 5.38 -5.69
N PHE A 16 2.77 5.83 -6.92
CA PHE A 16 2.24 5.19 -8.13
C PHE A 16 2.78 3.76 -8.33
N LEU A 17 4.08 3.53 -8.09
CA LEU A 17 4.66 2.20 -8.17
C LEU A 17 4.04 1.23 -7.16
N ILE A 18 3.82 1.69 -5.93
CA ILE A 18 3.18 0.88 -4.88
C ILE A 18 1.72 0.64 -5.22
N ALA A 19 0.98 1.65 -5.66
CA ALA A 19 -0.41 1.54 -6.09
C ALA A 19 -0.58 0.50 -7.20
N ALA A 20 0.24 0.60 -8.27
CA ALA A 20 0.23 -0.35 -9.37
C ALA A 20 0.53 -1.78 -8.89
N ARG A 21 1.53 -1.93 -8.00
CA ARG A 21 1.83 -3.23 -7.38
C ARG A 21 0.68 -3.74 -6.52
N ALA A 22 0.05 -2.90 -5.72
CA ALA A 22 -1.02 -3.27 -4.80
C ALA A 22 -2.26 -3.75 -5.55
N LEU A 23 -2.65 -3.02 -6.61
CA LEU A 23 -3.74 -3.43 -7.50
C LEU A 23 -3.41 -4.73 -8.24
N LYS A 24 -2.21 -4.85 -8.82
CA LYS A 24 -1.76 -6.08 -9.49
C LYS A 24 -1.77 -7.30 -8.56
N ARG A 25 -1.46 -7.09 -7.27
CA ARG A 25 -1.46 -8.15 -6.24
C ARG A 25 -2.80 -8.29 -5.53
N LYS A 26 -3.82 -7.51 -5.92
CA LYS A 26 -5.14 -7.44 -5.31
C LYS A 26 -5.09 -7.23 -3.78
N SER A 27 -4.03 -6.60 -3.27
CA SER A 27 -3.86 -6.37 -1.83
C SER A 27 -4.74 -5.23 -1.31
N VAL A 28 -5.04 -4.29 -2.20
CA VAL A 28 -5.87 -3.10 -1.97
C VAL A 28 -6.71 -2.89 -3.23
N ASP A 29 -7.92 -2.35 -3.09
CA ASP A 29 -8.78 -1.98 -4.21
C ASP A 29 -8.51 -0.53 -4.69
N LEU A 30 -9.34 -0.02 -5.59
CA LEU A 30 -9.18 1.33 -6.12
C LEU A 30 -9.42 2.41 -5.06
N SER A 31 -10.42 2.23 -4.19
CA SER A 31 -10.73 3.18 -3.10
C SER A 31 -9.53 3.34 -2.16
N GLY A 32 -8.93 2.21 -1.77
CA GLY A 32 -7.77 2.22 -0.88
C GLY A 32 -6.51 2.77 -1.53
N VAL A 33 -6.34 2.63 -2.85
CA VAL A 33 -5.24 3.30 -3.57
C VAL A 33 -5.44 4.81 -3.61
N LEU A 34 -6.65 5.28 -3.91
CA LEU A 34 -6.96 6.71 -3.95
C LEU A 34 -6.73 7.36 -2.59
N ALA A 35 -7.08 6.68 -1.49
CA ALA A 35 -6.77 7.13 -0.14
C ALA A 35 -5.27 6.99 0.21
N GLY A 36 -4.61 5.92 -0.24
CA GLY A 36 -3.23 5.60 0.13
C GLY A 36 -2.17 6.51 -0.50
N ILE A 37 -2.42 7.03 -1.71
CA ILE A 37 -1.47 7.94 -2.39
C ILE A 37 -1.22 9.22 -1.57
N PRO A 38 -2.26 10.00 -1.16
CA PRO A 38 -2.07 11.16 -0.28
C PRO A 38 -1.34 10.80 1.03
N VAL A 39 -1.71 9.67 1.66
CA VAL A 39 -1.08 9.23 2.91
C VAL A 39 0.42 9.01 2.72
N MET A 40 0.82 8.31 1.67
CA MET A 40 2.23 8.06 1.36
C MET A 40 2.99 9.36 1.04
N VAL A 41 2.36 10.29 0.31
CA VAL A 41 2.93 11.61 0.03
C VAL A 41 3.19 12.39 1.32
N ILE A 42 2.21 12.49 2.20
CA ILE A 42 2.32 13.19 3.50
C ILE A 42 3.45 12.60 4.34
N HIS A 43 3.53 11.27 4.45
CA HIS A 43 4.59 10.61 5.22
C HIS A 43 5.98 10.85 4.63
N MET A 44 6.11 10.87 3.30
CA MET A 44 7.39 11.16 2.65
C MET A 44 7.84 12.61 2.86
N LEU A 45 6.91 13.56 2.81
CA LEU A 45 7.21 14.97 3.07
C LEU A 45 7.60 15.18 4.54
N ALA A 46 6.90 14.54 5.48
CA ALA A 46 7.23 14.55 6.91
C ALA A 46 8.61 13.93 7.19
N GLY A 47 9.03 12.95 6.38
CA GLY A 47 10.41 12.47 6.32
C GLY A 47 10.52 10.98 6.01
N TYR A 48 11.69 10.58 5.48
CA TYR A 48 11.93 9.21 5.01
C TYR A 48 11.70 8.12 6.07
N ARG A 49 11.92 8.43 7.36
CA ARG A 49 11.68 7.48 8.46
C ARG A 49 10.20 7.10 8.57
N PHE A 50 9.30 8.07 8.44
CA PHE A 50 7.85 7.84 8.50
C PHE A 50 7.37 7.05 7.28
N ALA A 51 7.86 7.41 6.09
CA ALA A 51 7.58 6.65 4.87
C ALA A 51 8.07 5.19 4.99
N ALA A 52 9.30 4.97 5.49
CA ALA A 52 9.85 3.63 5.66
C ALA A 52 9.00 2.78 6.63
N LEU A 53 8.59 3.35 7.77
CA LEU A 53 7.71 2.66 8.72
C LEU A 53 6.38 2.26 8.09
N LEU A 54 5.74 3.19 7.36
CA LEU A 54 4.49 2.92 6.64
C LEU A 54 4.66 1.78 5.63
N LEU A 55 5.74 1.79 4.83
CA LEU A 55 6.02 0.76 3.83
C LEU A 55 6.27 -0.62 4.46
N VAL A 56 7.09 -0.68 5.50
CA VAL A 56 7.37 -1.93 6.22
C VAL A 56 6.07 -2.51 6.77
N PHE A 57 5.24 -1.68 7.42
CA PHE A 57 3.94 -2.10 7.92
C PHE A 57 3.03 -2.62 6.80
N PHE A 58 2.92 -1.85 5.69
CA PHE A 58 2.05 -2.19 4.56
C PHE A 58 2.46 -3.51 3.91
N PHE A 59 3.74 -3.70 3.60
CA PHE A 59 4.22 -4.92 2.94
C PHE A 59 4.17 -6.14 3.85
N THR A 60 4.54 -5.98 5.12
CA THR A 60 4.51 -7.08 6.09
C THR A 60 3.08 -7.56 6.31
N SER A 61 2.14 -6.63 6.53
CA SER A 61 0.73 -6.95 6.69
C SER A 61 0.14 -7.59 5.42
N SER A 62 0.49 -7.07 4.24
CA SER A 62 0.03 -7.63 2.96
C SER A 62 0.55 -9.05 2.72
N LYS A 63 1.77 -9.36 3.17
CA LYS A 63 2.32 -10.73 3.11
C LYS A 63 1.61 -11.64 4.10
N LEU A 64 1.32 -11.15 5.31
CA LEU A 64 0.62 -11.92 6.33
C LEU A 64 -0.80 -12.29 5.91
N THR A 65 -1.53 -11.38 5.25
CA THR A 65 -2.87 -11.67 4.69
C THR A 65 -2.83 -12.87 3.74
N ARG A 66 -1.77 -12.98 2.92
CA ARG A 66 -1.60 -14.04 1.94
C ARG A 66 -1.26 -15.41 2.53
N LEU A 67 -0.61 -15.45 3.70
CA LEU A 67 -0.16 -16.71 4.30
C LEU A 67 -1.32 -17.67 4.64
N GLY A 68 -2.50 -17.13 4.95
CA GLY A 68 -3.70 -17.92 5.27
C GLY A 68 -4.74 -17.99 4.15
N GLU A 69 -4.42 -17.51 2.95
CA GLU A 69 -5.42 -17.37 1.88
C GLU A 69 -6.02 -18.70 1.43
N GLU A 70 -5.23 -19.75 1.29
CA GLU A 70 -5.73 -21.06 0.84
C GLU A 70 -6.76 -21.64 1.81
N ARG A 71 -6.48 -21.56 3.12
CA ARG A 71 -7.43 -22.01 4.15
C ARG A 71 -8.70 -21.16 4.11
N LYS A 72 -8.54 -19.82 4.03
CA LYS A 72 -9.69 -18.89 3.97
C LYS A 72 -10.56 -19.13 2.74
N ARG A 73 -9.96 -19.39 1.57
CA ARG A 73 -10.67 -19.68 0.32
C ARG A 73 -11.67 -20.83 0.45
N ASN A 74 -11.38 -21.83 1.29
CA ASN A 74 -12.24 -22.99 1.47
C ASN A 74 -13.33 -22.82 2.55
N ILE A 75 -13.20 -21.82 3.43
CA ILE A 75 -14.09 -21.67 4.60
C ILE A 75 -14.87 -20.36 4.62
N ASP A 76 -14.46 -19.37 3.83
CA ASP A 76 -15.02 -18.02 3.82
C ASP A 76 -15.76 -17.79 2.50
N ALA A 77 -17.08 -17.64 2.56
CA ALA A 77 -17.94 -17.43 1.40
C ALA A 77 -17.66 -16.08 0.70
N ASP A 78 -17.16 -15.09 1.45
CA ASP A 78 -16.86 -13.75 0.96
C ASP A 78 -15.37 -13.57 0.65
N PHE A 79 -14.64 -14.68 0.44
CA PHE A 79 -13.20 -14.66 0.22
C PHE A 79 -12.80 -13.75 -0.95
N LYS A 80 -11.96 -12.75 -0.66
CA LYS A 80 -11.31 -11.90 -1.66
C LYS A 80 -9.83 -12.27 -1.78
N GLU A 81 -9.42 -12.66 -2.97
CA GLU A 81 -8.00 -12.90 -3.29
C GLU A 81 -7.17 -11.64 -3.01
N GLY A 82 -6.08 -11.76 -2.24
CA GLY A 82 -5.26 -10.63 -1.82
C GLY A 82 -5.88 -9.80 -0.68
N GLY A 83 -7.12 -10.09 -0.27
CA GLY A 83 -7.89 -9.32 0.69
C GLY A 83 -8.62 -8.10 0.11
N GLN A 84 -8.08 -7.46 -0.94
CA GLN A 84 -8.66 -6.27 -1.59
C GLN A 84 -9.15 -5.21 -0.58
N ARG A 85 -8.25 -4.79 0.32
CA ARG A 85 -8.56 -3.80 1.36
C ARG A 85 -9.08 -2.50 0.73
N ASN A 86 -10.15 -1.96 1.30
CA ASN A 86 -10.84 -0.76 0.86
C ASN A 86 -10.80 0.34 1.93
N TRP A 87 -11.29 1.52 1.57
CA TRP A 87 -11.41 2.71 2.43
C TRP A 87 -12.63 3.55 2.03
#